data_AF-A0AB38BEB8-F1
#
_entry.id   AF-A0AB38BEB8-F1
#
_cell.length_a   1.000
_cell.length_b   1.000
_cell.length_c   1.000
_cell.angle_alpha   90.00
_cell.angle_beta   90.00
_cell.angle_gamma   90.00
#
_symmetry.space_group_name_H-M   'P 1'
#
loop_
_entity.id
_entity.type
_entity.pdbx_description
1 polymer ?
#
loop_
_entity_poly.entity_id
_entity_poly.type
_entity_poly.pdbx_seq_one_letter_code
_entity_poly.pdbx_strand_id
1 'polypeptide(L)'
;MDTISNYVDSVFAQLPTTPEVSEQKNAMLTKMQDKYQQLKAEGKSEHEAISGAIAAHGNIDDFTSSSTASASAAPAATPENEVFLSPEQVDEYINHRHHFAWAMATGVFLCIMGPASLFLGQYLTGFRGGRTSELLDILTIVPLFLFIAAGVALFILYGMKEQQFELEEKRVQLDTATYARLKAEHKNFRPRLAVAVAIGVALCILAPVSMLLSVVLLGEENGLSLVFLLSFIAIGVFLFIFYGIQDETYEKLLSIGDFSKDKAEKNKLVGIVAGVVFPLAAAIYLIAGFVYYAWASAWIIFPITGILFGIFATVYNGYMDLKKKK
;
A
#
# COMPACT_ATOMS: atom_id res chain seq x y z
N MET A 1 -24.56 33.95 42.56
CA MET A 1 -23.22 33.36 42.35
C MET A 1 -23.31 31.99 41.69
N ASP A 2 -24.29 31.16 42.07
CA ASP A 2 -24.44 29.78 41.57
C ASP A 2 -24.62 29.67 40.06
N THR A 3 -25.28 30.64 39.41
CA THR A 3 -25.53 30.60 37.95
C THR A 3 -24.24 30.66 37.11
N ILE A 4 -23.23 31.42 37.54
CA ILE A 4 -21.94 31.52 36.83
C ILE A 4 -21.11 30.26 37.08
N SER A 5 -21.13 29.74 38.33
CA SER A 5 -20.46 28.48 38.65
C SER A 5 -21.04 27.33 37.83
N ASN A 6 -22.37 27.19 37.79
CA ASN A 6 -23.05 26.14 37.03
C ASN A 6 -22.78 26.24 35.53
N TYR A 7 -22.66 27.46 34.98
CA TYR A 7 -22.28 27.67 33.60
C TYR A 7 -20.84 27.18 33.34
N VAL A 8 -19.87 27.60 34.16
CA VAL A 8 -18.48 27.13 34.05
C VAL A 8 -18.40 25.61 34.23
N ASP A 9 -19.13 25.03 35.18
CA ASP A 9 -19.19 23.59 35.38
C ASP A 9 -19.73 22.86 34.15
N SER A 10 -20.74 23.42 33.46
CA SER A 10 -21.27 22.86 32.22
C SER A 10 -20.29 22.90 31.05
N VAL A 11 -19.46 23.94 30.97
CA VAL A 11 -18.42 24.10 29.92
C VAL A 11 -17.30 23.07 30.12
N PHE A 12 -16.92 22.80 31.38
CA PHE A 12 -15.85 21.87 31.71
C PHE A 12 -16.32 20.42 31.93
N ALA A 13 -17.63 20.14 31.82
CA ALA A 13 -18.21 18.81 32.05
C ALA A 13 -17.71 17.74 31.06
N GLN A 14 -17.28 18.14 29.86
CA GLN A 14 -16.79 17.23 28.81
C GLN A 14 -15.26 17.12 28.76
N LEU A 15 -14.53 17.85 29.61
CA LEU A 15 -13.08 17.86 29.63
C LEU A 15 -12.52 16.85 30.65
N PRO A 16 -11.38 16.19 30.36
CA PRO A 16 -10.73 15.29 31.30
C PRO A 16 -10.29 16.04 32.56
N THR A 17 -10.48 15.42 33.74
CA THR A 17 -10.13 16.02 35.03
C THR A 17 -8.62 15.95 35.27
N THR A 18 -7.86 16.79 34.57
CA THR A 18 -6.42 17.00 34.78
C THR A 18 -6.19 18.24 35.66
N PRO A 19 -5.04 18.33 36.37
CA PRO A 19 -4.73 19.52 37.19
C PRO A 19 -4.71 20.81 36.37
N GLU A 20 -4.27 20.76 35.11
CA GLU A 20 -4.23 21.90 34.19
C GLU A 20 -5.63 22.41 33.80
N VAL A 21 -6.58 21.49 33.55
CA VAL A 21 -7.98 21.82 33.26
C VAL A 21 -8.67 22.44 34.49
N SER A 22 -8.33 21.98 35.69
CA SER A 22 -8.84 22.58 36.94
C SER A 22 -8.35 24.01 37.17
N GLU A 23 -7.10 24.31 36.79
CA GLU A 23 -6.58 25.68 36.86
C GLU A 23 -7.27 26.60 35.86
N GLN A 24 -7.48 26.13 34.62
CA GLN A 24 -8.22 26.89 33.60
C GLN A 24 -9.67 27.16 34.00
N LYS A 25 -10.33 26.17 34.61
CA LYS A 25 -11.68 26.30 35.16
C LYS A 25 -11.75 27.41 36.21
N ASN A 26 -10.83 27.39 37.18
CA ASN A 26 -10.78 28.40 38.23
C ASN A 26 -10.46 29.79 37.67
N ALA A 27 -9.53 29.90 36.72
CA ALA A 27 -9.18 31.16 36.07
C ALA A 27 -10.37 31.76 35.30
N MET A 28 -11.14 30.94 34.58
CA MET A 28 -12.34 31.37 33.87
C MET A 28 -13.44 31.82 34.86
N LEU A 29 -13.63 31.05 35.93
CA LEU A 29 -14.61 31.38 36.97
C LEU A 29 -14.29 32.72 37.64
N THR A 30 -13.02 32.98 37.98
CA THR A 30 -12.57 34.27 38.54
C THR A 30 -12.83 35.41 37.56
N LYS A 31 -12.45 35.27 36.29
CA LYS A 31 -12.67 36.33 35.28
C LYS A 31 -14.15 36.65 35.07
N MET A 32 -15.01 35.63 35.04
CA MET A 32 -16.46 35.84 34.89
C MET A 32 -17.08 36.47 36.14
N GLN A 33 -16.61 36.10 37.34
CA GLN A 33 -17.04 36.72 38.59
C GLN A 33 -16.60 38.18 38.69
N ASP A 34 -15.37 38.51 38.31
CA ASP A 34 -14.87 39.88 38.29
C ASP A 34 -15.70 40.76 37.34
N LYS A 35 -16.05 40.23 36.17
CA LYS A 35 -16.90 40.95 35.21
C LYS A 35 -18.33 41.13 35.72
N TYR A 36 -18.89 40.12 36.37
CA TYR A 36 -20.19 40.23 37.03
C TYR A 36 -20.19 41.30 38.12
N GLN A 37 -19.16 41.35 38.96
CA GLN A 37 -19.01 42.36 40.02
C GLN A 37 -18.85 43.77 39.43
N GLN A 38 -18.09 43.92 38.35
CA GLN A 38 -17.97 45.17 37.62
C GLN A 38 -19.34 45.66 37.10
N LEU A 39 -20.10 44.79 36.45
CA LEU A 39 -21.42 45.14 35.90
C LEU A 39 -22.44 45.46 37.01
N LYS A 40 -22.33 44.81 38.17
CA LYS A 40 -23.08 45.17 39.39
C LYS A 40 -22.71 46.55 39.92
N ALA A 41 -21.42 46.90 39.91
CA ALA A 41 -20.93 48.22 40.33
C ALA A 41 -21.35 49.34 39.37
N GLU A 42 -21.55 49.02 38.09
CA GLU A 42 -22.11 49.91 37.06
C GLU A 42 -23.64 50.09 37.17
N GLY A 43 -24.28 49.47 38.17
CA GLY A 43 -25.72 49.64 38.45
C GLY A 43 -26.64 48.76 37.60
N LYS A 44 -26.11 47.78 36.88
CA LYS A 44 -26.92 46.88 36.04
C LYS A 44 -27.70 45.87 36.87
N SER A 45 -28.83 45.43 36.32
CA SER A 45 -29.65 44.38 36.94
C SER A 45 -28.86 43.06 37.01
N GLU A 46 -29.19 42.21 37.98
CA GLU A 46 -28.49 40.94 38.19
C GLU A 46 -28.53 40.03 36.94
N HIS A 47 -29.66 40.01 36.24
CA HIS A 47 -29.83 39.24 35.01
C HIS A 47 -28.98 39.79 33.85
N GLU A 48 -28.82 41.12 33.77
CA GLU A 48 -28.01 41.79 32.75
C GLU A 48 -26.50 41.68 33.04
N ALA A 49 -26.13 41.66 34.32
CA ALA A 49 -24.75 41.41 34.74
C ALA A 49 -24.33 39.96 34.42
N ILE A 50 -25.24 38.98 34.60
CA ILE A 50 -24.99 37.57 34.26
C ILE A 50 -24.87 37.38 32.74
N SER A 51 -25.81 37.91 31.96
CA SER A 51 -25.76 37.79 30.49
C SER A 51 -24.56 38.53 29.90
N GLY A 52 -24.20 39.69 30.46
CA GLY A 52 -23.01 40.44 30.06
C GLY A 52 -21.70 39.72 30.38
N ALA A 53 -21.60 39.04 31.53
CA ALA A 53 -20.43 38.25 31.90
C ALA A 53 -20.24 37.02 31.00
N ILE A 54 -21.33 36.35 30.60
CA ILE A 54 -21.32 35.21 29.67
C ILE A 54 -20.95 35.66 28.26
N ALA A 55 -21.55 36.76 27.77
CA ALA A 55 -21.28 37.29 26.43
C ALA A 55 -19.84 37.76 26.24
N ALA A 56 -19.20 38.28 27.30
CA ALA A 56 -17.82 38.76 27.26
C ALA A 56 -16.77 37.64 27.09
N HIS A 57 -17.13 36.38 27.33
CA HIS A 57 -16.24 35.23 27.14
C HIS A 57 -16.49 34.46 25.83
N GLY A 58 -17.42 34.91 24.99
CA GLY A 58 -17.61 34.38 23.64
C GLY A 58 -18.29 33.01 23.59
N ASN A 59 -18.70 32.63 22.39
CA ASN A 59 -19.34 31.35 22.09
C ASN A 59 -18.36 30.19 22.36
N ILE A 60 -18.87 29.08 22.89
CA ILE A 60 -18.14 27.88 23.35
C ILE A 60 -17.20 27.25 22.29
N ASP A 61 -17.36 27.62 21.02
CA ASP A 61 -16.58 27.10 19.89
C ASP A 61 -15.12 27.62 19.82
N ASP A 62 -14.77 28.67 20.57
CA ASP A 62 -13.41 29.26 20.55
C ASP A 62 -12.42 28.53 21.49
N PHE A 63 -12.93 27.86 22.53
CA PHE A 63 -12.09 27.04 23.44
C PHE A 63 -11.96 25.58 23.00
N THR A 64 -12.89 25.07 22.18
CA THR A 64 -12.81 23.71 21.62
C THR A 64 -11.88 23.62 20.40
N SER A 65 -11.60 24.74 19.73
CA SER A 65 -10.75 24.81 18.54
C SER A 65 -9.29 25.19 18.82
N SER A 66 -8.99 25.81 19.96
CA SER A 66 -7.63 26.29 20.28
C SER A 66 -6.90 25.48 21.37
N SER A 67 -7.59 24.65 22.16
CA SER A 67 -6.97 23.80 23.21
C SER A 67 -6.90 22.31 22.88
N THR A 68 -7.42 21.89 21.71
CA THR A 68 -7.18 20.54 21.15
C THR A 68 -5.84 20.43 20.40
N ALA A 69 -5.06 21.51 20.33
CA ALA A 69 -3.79 21.54 19.58
C ALA A 69 -2.54 21.17 20.41
N SER A 70 -2.60 21.03 21.73
CA SER A 70 -1.40 20.65 22.51
C SER A 70 -1.70 20.17 23.93
N ALA A 71 -2.18 18.93 24.09
CA ALA A 71 -1.84 18.03 25.19
C ALA A 71 -2.72 16.76 25.15
N SER A 72 -2.13 15.66 24.67
CA SER A 72 -2.55 14.28 24.94
C SER A 72 -4.02 13.92 24.70
N ALA A 73 -4.39 13.74 23.44
CA ALA A 73 -5.46 12.81 23.10
C ALA A 73 -4.95 11.37 23.28
N ALA A 74 -5.29 10.76 24.42
CA ALA A 74 -5.65 9.35 24.36
C ALA A 74 -6.90 9.28 23.47
N PRO A 75 -6.90 8.50 22.37
CA PRO A 75 -7.97 8.59 21.39
C PRO A 75 -9.26 8.04 21.99
N ALA A 76 -10.25 8.92 22.12
CA ALA A 76 -11.63 8.50 21.89
C ALA A 76 -11.64 7.77 20.54
N ALA A 77 -12.33 6.64 20.48
CA ALA A 77 -12.47 5.75 19.33
C ALA A 77 -13.04 6.49 18.09
N THR A 78 -12.19 7.31 17.50
CA THR A 78 -12.17 7.71 16.11
C THR A 78 -11.74 6.45 15.36
N PRO A 79 -12.32 6.07 14.21
CA PRO A 79 -11.75 4.96 13.45
C PRO A 79 -10.27 5.30 13.19
N GLU A 80 -9.35 4.59 13.87
CA GLU A 80 -7.93 4.90 14.10
C GLU A 80 -7.04 4.96 12.84
N ASN A 81 -7.64 5.18 11.68
CA ASN A 81 -6.95 5.06 10.43
C ASN A 81 -7.00 6.31 9.55
N GLU A 82 -7.65 7.43 9.93
CA GLU A 82 -7.67 8.58 9.02
C GLU A 82 -6.40 9.46 9.12
N VAL A 83 -5.43 9.26 8.22
CA VAL A 83 -4.18 10.05 8.11
C VAL A 83 -4.21 10.90 6.86
N PHE A 84 -4.42 12.21 6.99
CA PHE A 84 -4.32 13.11 5.83
C PHE A 84 -2.87 13.14 5.30
N LEU A 85 -2.66 12.74 4.05
CA LEU A 85 -1.35 12.91 3.40
C LEU A 85 -1.29 14.32 2.80
N SER A 86 -0.32 15.11 3.24
CA SER A 86 0.06 16.35 2.56
C SER A 86 0.52 16.04 1.12
N PRO A 87 0.32 16.93 0.14
CA PRO A 87 0.88 16.77 -1.22
C PRO A 87 2.39 16.47 -1.21
N GLU A 88 3.14 17.04 -0.26
CA GLU A 88 4.58 16.79 -0.10
C GLU A 88 4.86 15.33 0.28
N GLN A 89 4.05 14.73 1.14
CA GLN A 89 4.19 13.34 1.56
C GLN A 89 3.80 12.37 0.44
N VAL A 90 2.85 12.76 -0.43
CA VAL A 90 2.50 11.98 -1.63
C VAL A 90 3.66 11.95 -2.62
N ASP A 91 4.26 13.10 -2.90
CA ASP A 91 5.42 13.20 -3.80
C ASP A 91 6.64 12.44 -3.21
N GLU A 92 6.87 12.51 -1.89
CA GLU A 92 7.90 11.72 -1.20
C GLU A 92 7.63 10.21 -1.29
N TYR A 93 6.38 9.77 -1.11
CA TYR A 93 5.99 8.37 -1.26
C TYR A 93 6.19 7.85 -2.69
N ILE A 94 5.80 8.63 -3.72
CA ILE A 94 6.02 8.26 -5.13
C ILE A 94 7.52 8.11 -5.40
N ASN A 95 8.34 9.03 -4.91
CA ASN A 95 9.79 8.97 -5.08
C ASN A 95 10.40 7.75 -4.36
N HIS A 96 9.94 7.44 -3.14
CA HIS A 96 10.33 6.23 -2.43
C HIS A 96 9.98 4.97 -3.23
N ARG A 97 8.72 4.87 -3.69
CA ARG A 97 8.25 3.73 -4.50
C ARG A 97 8.98 3.61 -5.84
N HIS A 98 9.48 4.71 -6.41
CA HIS A 98 10.30 4.66 -7.61
C HIS A 98 11.64 3.97 -7.37
N HIS A 99 12.34 4.33 -6.27
CA HIS A 99 13.59 3.68 -5.88
C HIS A 99 13.37 2.21 -5.52
N PHE A 100 12.26 1.91 -4.83
CA PHE A 100 11.84 0.54 -4.57
C PHE A 100 11.63 -0.26 -5.87
N ALA A 101 10.91 0.30 -6.85
CA ALA A 101 10.71 -0.32 -8.16
C ALA A 101 12.02 -0.67 -8.85
N TRP A 102 12.97 0.26 -8.83
CA TRP A 102 14.27 0.07 -9.46
C TRP A 102 15.09 -1.03 -8.78
N ALA A 103 15.09 -1.06 -7.44
CA ALA A 103 15.76 -2.10 -6.67
C ALA A 103 15.15 -3.49 -6.93
N MET A 104 13.82 -3.60 -6.95
CA MET A 104 13.12 -4.87 -7.23
C MET A 104 13.37 -5.35 -8.66
N ALA A 105 13.24 -4.48 -9.65
CA ALA A 105 13.50 -4.83 -11.04
C ALA A 105 14.96 -5.26 -11.26
N THR A 106 15.91 -4.53 -10.66
CA THR A 106 17.34 -4.87 -10.73
C THR A 106 17.64 -6.19 -10.01
N GLY A 107 17.03 -6.44 -8.86
CA GLY A 107 17.22 -7.69 -8.13
C GLY A 107 16.75 -8.91 -8.94
N VAL A 108 15.59 -8.83 -9.58
CA VAL A 108 15.09 -9.92 -10.44
C VAL A 108 15.95 -10.08 -11.68
N PHE A 109 16.37 -8.96 -12.29
CA PHE A 109 17.32 -8.98 -13.41
C PHE A 109 18.63 -9.71 -13.05
N LEU A 110 19.23 -9.39 -11.91
CA LEU A 110 20.44 -10.07 -11.41
C LEU A 110 20.19 -11.57 -11.20
N CYS A 111 19.05 -11.95 -10.62
CA CYS A 111 18.70 -13.36 -10.44
C CYS A 111 18.55 -14.14 -11.76
N ILE A 112 18.06 -13.51 -12.83
CA ILE A 112 17.97 -14.13 -14.17
C ILE A 112 19.33 -14.14 -14.87
N MET A 113 20.13 -13.09 -14.70
CA MET A 113 21.50 -13.01 -15.23
C MET A 113 22.47 -13.98 -14.52
N GLY A 114 22.16 -14.40 -13.30
CA GLY A 114 22.90 -15.42 -12.55
C GLY A 114 23.13 -16.69 -13.37
N PRO A 115 22.06 -17.46 -13.71
CA PRO A 115 22.19 -18.62 -14.57
C PRO A 115 22.80 -18.31 -15.94
N ALA A 116 22.49 -17.15 -16.53
CA ALA A 116 23.09 -16.74 -17.81
C ALA A 116 24.62 -16.61 -17.71
N SER A 117 25.15 -16.11 -16.59
CA SER A 117 26.59 -15.99 -16.37
C SER A 117 27.31 -17.33 -16.25
N LEU A 118 26.62 -18.37 -15.75
CA LEU A 118 27.15 -19.74 -15.69
C LEU A 118 27.34 -20.30 -17.10
N PHE A 119 26.30 -20.21 -17.95
CA PHE A 119 26.37 -20.67 -19.35
C PHE A 119 27.40 -19.88 -20.15
N LEU A 120 27.54 -18.58 -19.88
CA LEU A 120 28.59 -17.76 -20.46
C LEU A 120 29.98 -18.22 -20.00
N GLY A 121 30.16 -18.53 -18.72
CA GLY A 121 31.40 -19.06 -18.17
C GLY A 121 31.82 -20.37 -18.82
N GLN A 122 30.89 -21.32 -18.97
CA GLN A 122 31.10 -22.60 -19.66
C GLN A 122 31.49 -22.43 -21.13
N TYR A 123 30.85 -21.49 -21.83
CA TYR A 123 31.23 -21.16 -23.20
C TYR A 123 32.66 -20.61 -23.29
N LEU A 124 33.04 -19.69 -22.39
CA LEU A 124 34.37 -19.10 -22.35
C LEU A 124 35.48 -20.10 -21.99
N THR A 125 35.20 -21.06 -21.10
CA THR A 125 36.16 -22.12 -20.75
C THR A 125 36.30 -23.15 -21.88
N GLY A 126 35.19 -23.54 -22.53
CA GLY A 126 35.19 -24.44 -23.69
C GLY A 126 35.91 -23.86 -24.91
N PHE A 127 35.79 -22.55 -25.16
CA PHE A 127 36.47 -21.86 -26.27
C PHE A 127 38.01 -21.85 -26.13
N ARG A 128 38.55 -22.02 -24.92
CA ARG A 128 40.01 -22.00 -24.67
C ARG A 128 40.75 -23.31 -25.00
N GLY A 129 40.07 -24.32 -25.56
CA GLY A 129 40.71 -25.45 -26.25
C GLY A 129 41.65 -26.32 -25.42
N GLY A 130 41.61 -26.26 -24.09
CA GLY A 130 42.55 -26.95 -23.21
C GLY A 130 41.83 -27.64 -22.06
N ARG A 131 42.32 -28.84 -21.71
CA ARG A 131 41.98 -29.65 -20.53
C ARG A 131 41.76 -28.74 -19.31
N THR A 132 40.51 -28.43 -19.00
CA THR A 132 40.15 -27.56 -17.88
C THR A 132 40.51 -28.28 -16.59
N SER A 133 41.13 -27.57 -15.64
CA SER A 133 41.25 -28.07 -14.28
C SER A 133 39.88 -28.01 -13.62
N GLU A 134 39.57 -28.95 -12.73
CA GLU A 134 38.34 -28.96 -11.92
C GLU A 134 38.10 -27.60 -11.21
N LEU A 135 39.19 -26.86 -10.93
CA LEU A 135 39.16 -25.52 -10.36
C LEU A 135 38.50 -24.46 -11.26
N LEU A 136 38.67 -24.53 -12.59
CA LEU A 136 38.07 -23.57 -13.52
C LEU A 136 36.56 -23.79 -13.66
N ASP A 137 36.11 -25.04 -13.62
CA ASP A 137 34.69 -25.36 -13.66
C ASP A 137 33.98 -24.86 -12.40
N ILE A 138 34.60 -25.01 -11.22
CA ILE A 138 34.09 -24.44 -9.97
C ILE A 138 34.03 -22.91 -10.03
N LEU A 139 35.01 -22.26 -10.68
CA LEU A 139 35.05 -20.80 -10.82
C LEU A 139 33.85 -20.26 -11.62
N THR A 140 33.26 -21.04 -12.54
CA THR A 140 32.07 -20.62 -13.32
C THR A 140 30.81 -20.45 -12.46
N ILE A 141 30.78 -21.07 -11.28
CA ILE A 141 29.64 -21.04 -10.36
C ILE A 141 29.70 -19.79 -9.45
N VAL A 142 30.88 -19.22 -9.24
CA VAL A 142 31.07 -18.05 -8.35
C VAL A 142 30.21 -16.84 -8.78
N PRO A 143 30.18 -16.43 -10.07
CA PRO A 143 29.34 -15.31 -10.52
C PRO A 143 27.83 -15.53 -10.29
N LEU A 144 27.34 -16.77 -10.44
CA LEU A 144 25.94 -17.11 -10.19
C LEU A 144 25.55 -16.75 -8.75
N PHE A 145 26.33 -17.20 -7.77
CA PHE A 145 26.05 -16.92 -6.35
C PHE A 145 26.22 -15.43 -6.01
N LEU A 146 27.17 -14.73 -6.64
CA LEU A 146 27.32 -13.28 -6.44
C LEU A 146 26.10 -12.51 -6.95
N PHE A 147 25.58 -12.87 -8.13
CA PHE A 147 24.37 -12.24 -8.67
C PHE A 147 23.14 -12.53 -7.82
N ILE A 148 22.95 -13.78 -7.38
CA ILE A 148 21.84 -14.15 -6.48
C ILE A 148 21.97 -13.41 -5.14
N ALA A 149 23.17 -13.40 -4.53
CA ALA A 149 23.40 -12.72 -3.26
C ALA A 149 23.11 -11.21 -3.37
N ALA A 150 23.55 -10.56 -4.46
CA ALA A 150 23.25 -9.16 -4.72
C ALA A 150 21.74 -8.91 -4.92
N GLY A 151 21.06 -9.75 -5.70
CA GLY A 151 19.61 -9.64 -5.93
C GLY A 151 18.80 -9.80 -4.65
N VAL A 152 19.12 -10.83 -3.86
CA VAL A 152 18.49 -11.07 -2.55
C VAL A 152 18.79 -9.93 -1.57
N ALA A 153 20.01 -9.41 -1.55
CA ALA A 153 20.35 -8.25 -0.71
C ALA A 153 19.50 -7.02 -1.08
N LEU A 154 19.29 -6.74 -2.37
CA LEU A 154 18.38 -5.67 -2.81
C LEU A 154 16.95 -5.91 -2.33
N PHE A 155 16.43 -7.14 -2.47
CA PHE A 155 15.09 -7.47 -1.99
C PHE A 155 14.93 -7.30 -0.48
N ILE A 156 15.94 -7.69 0.30
CA ILE A 156 15.90 -7.54 1.76
C ILE A 156 15.98 -6.06 2.16
N LEU A 157 16.97 -5.33 1.64
CA LEU A 157 17.23 -3.94 2.03
C LEU A 157 16.08 -2.99 1.66
N TYR A 158 15.42 -3.23 0.51
CA TYR A 158 14.31 -2.40 0.05
C TYR A 158 12.94 -2.97 0.44
N GLY A 159 12.80 -4.30 0.51
CA GLY A 159 11.57 -4.97 0.98
C GLY A 159 11.27 -4.71 2.46
N MET A 160 12.29 -4.72 3.32
CA MET A 160 12.11 -4.38 4.74
C MET A 160 11.73 -2.91 4.94
N LYS A 161 12.16 -2.01 4.05
CA LYS A 161 11.80 -0.58 4.11
C LYS A 161 10.35 -0.35 3.72
N GLU A 162 9.83 -1.10 2.74
CA GLU A 162 8.43 -0.98 2.30
C GLU A 162 7.43 -1.37 3.42
N GLN A 163 7.74 -2.39 4.22
CA GLN A 163 6.89 -2.79 5.36
C GLN A 163 6.73 -1.69 6.42
N GLN A 164 7.67 -0.75 6.51
CA GLN A 164 7.56 0.39 7.44
C GLN A 164 6.61 1.48 6.92
N PHE A 165 6.27 1.45 5.62
CA PHE A 165 5.36 2.38 4.95
C PHE A 165 3.99 1.76 4.66
N GLU A 166 3.56 0.72 5.39
CA GLU A 166 2.21 0.15 5.28
C GLU A 166 1.12 1.20 5.60
N LEU A 167 0.78 1.96 4.57
CA LEU A 167 -0.43 2.76 4.42
C LEU A 167 -1.68 1.86 4.28
N GLU A 168 -1.55 0.54 4.43
CA GLU A 168 -2.61 -0.44 4.19
C GLU A 168 -3.72 -0.38 5.22
N GLU A 169 -3.42 0.07 6.44
CA GLU A 169 -4.44 0.31 7.44
C GLU A 169 -4.90 1.78 7.43
N LYS A 170 -4.00 2.74 7.22
CA LYS A 170 -4.31 4.16 7.34
C LYS A 170 -5.13 4.66 6.14
N ARG A 171 -6.44 4.88 6.34
CA ARG A 171 -7.37 5.67 5.53
C ARG A 171 -6.81 7.06 5.24
N VAL A 172 -6.00 7.16 4.21
CA VAL A 172 -5.54 8.46 3.78
C VAL A 172 -6.67 9.23 3.09
N GLN A 173 -6.78 10.53 3.33
CA GLN A 173 -7.59 11.42 2.50
C GLN A 173 -6.63 12.34 1.73
N LEU A 174 -6.72 12.32 0.39
CA LEU A 174 -6.00 13.27 -0.47
C LEU A 174 -6.82 14.53 -0.66
N ASP A 175 -6.15 15.68 -0.72
CA ASP A 175 -6.78 16.92 -1.18
C ASP A 175 -7.32 16.78 -2.63
N THR A 176 -8.41 17.47 -2.93
CA THR A 176 -9.10 17.38 -4.23
C THR A 176 -8.20 17.84 -5.38
N ALA A 177 -7.33 18.83 -5.16
CA ALA A 177 -6.39 19.30 -6.19
C ALA A 177 -5.28 18.27 -6.44
N THR A 178 -4.76 17.65 -5.39
CA THR A 178 -3.74 16.59 -5.47
C THR A 178 -4.29 15.35 -6.19
N TYR A 179 -5.52 14.93 -5.87
CA TYR A 179 -6.17 13.82 -6.56
C TYR A 179 -6.36 14.10 -8.07
N ALA A 180 -6.81 15.30 -8.45
CA ALA A 180 -6.95 15.68 -9.85
C ALA A 180 -5.60 15.69 -10.61
N ARG A 181 -4.53 16.16 -9.95
CA ARG A 181 -3.16 16.10 -10.49
C ARG A 181 -2.71 14.66 -10.72
N LEU A 182 -2.83 13.78 -9.72
CA LEU A 182 -2.43 12.37 -9.83
C LEU A 182 -3.22 11.63 -10.91
N LYS A 183 -4.52 11.92 -11.07
CA LYS A 183 -5.35 11.32 -12.11
C LYS A 183 -4.91 11.72 -13.51
N ALA A 184 -4.52 12.99 -13.69
CA ALA A 184 -3.95 13.48 -14.94
C ALA A 184 -2.59 12.84 -15.22
N GLU A 185 -1.73 12.73 -14.21
CA GLU A 185 -0.41 12.12 -14.31
C GLU A 185 -0.48 10.63 -14.63
N HIS A 186 -1.34 9.87 -13.96
CA HIS A 186 -1.59 8.46 -14.24
C HIS A 186 -2.12 8.25 -15.67
N LYS A 187 -3.03 9.11 -16.14
CA LYS A 187 -3.53 9.05 -17.53
C LYS A 187 -2.41 9.28 -18.55
N ASN A 188 -1.47 10.18 -18.25
CA ASN A 188 -0.30 10.44 -19.09
C ASN A 188 0.76 9.32 -18.98
N PHE A 189 0.78 8.58 -17.86
CA PHE A 189 1.67 7.44 -17.64
C PHE A 189 1.21 6.16 -18.35
N ARG A 190 -0.11 5.88 -18.41
CA ARG A 190 -0.67 4.70 -19.09
C ARG A 190 -0.13 4.42 -20.51
N PRO A 191 0.02 5.41 -21.42
CA PRO A 191 0.63 5.14 -22.72
C PRO A 191 2.10 4.72 -22.61
N ARG A 192 2.86 5.27 -21.66
CA ARG A 192 4.27 4.88 -21.41
C ARG A 192 4.34 3.45 -20.86
N LEU A 193 3.47 3.11 -19.90
CA LEU A 193 3.31 1.74 -19.40
C LEU A 193 2.97 0.77 -20.54
N ALA A 194 2.00 1.10 -21.37
CA ALA A 194 1.58 0.25 -22.49
C ALA A 194 2.73 0.01 -23.49
N VAL A 195 3.52 1.05 -23.82
CA VAL A 195 4.71 0.91 -24.66
C VAL A 195 5.76 0.04 -23.99
N ALA A 196 6.06 0.25 -22.71
CA ALA A 196 7.03 -0.57 -21.97
C ALA A 196 6.61 -2.05 -21.88
N VAL A 197 5.33 -2.31 -21.61
CA VAL A 197 4.75 -3.67 -21.61
C VAL A 197 4.82 -4.28 -23.00
N ALA A 198 4.48 -3.54 -24.05
CA ALA A 198 4.58 -4.04 -25.42
C ALA A 198 6.02 -4.40 -25.80
N ILE A 199 7.01 -3.56 -25.42
CA ILE A 199 8.43 -3.86 -25.61
C ILE A 199 8.84 -5.10 -24.81
N GLY A 200 8.44 -5.20 -23.54
CA GLY A 200 8.76 -6.37 -22.70
C GLY A 200 8.19 -7.67 -23.27
N VAL A 201 6.92 -7.66 -23.73
CA VAL A 201 6.28 -8.81 -24.38
C VAL A 201 6.98 -9.14 -25.69
N ALA A 202 7.31 -8.14 -26.51
CA ALA A 202 8.03 -8.36 -27.76
C ALA A 202 9.41 -8.99 -27.51
N LEU A 203 10.16 -8.54 -26.49
CA LEU A 203 11.44 -9.14 -26.11
C LEU A 203 11.30 -10.59 -25.66
N CYS A 204 10.28 -10.92 -24.87
CA CYS A 204 10.00 -12.30 -24.46
C CYS A 204 9.64 -13.20 -25.64
N ILE A 205 8.87 -12.70 -26.63
CA ILE A 205 8.52 -13.43 -27.85
C ILE A 205 9.74 -13.60 -28.76
N LEU A 206 10.62 -12.59 -28.81
CA LEU A 206 11.88 -12.64 -29.58
C LEU A 206 12.97 -13.47 -28.89
N ALA A 207 12.84 -13.79 -27.60
CA ALA A 207 13.88 -14.52 -26.87
C ALA A 207 14.16 -15.91 -27.48
N PRO A 208 13.16 -16.77 -27.81
CA PRO A 208 13.41 -18.02 -28.52
C PRO A 208 13.98 -17.82 -29.92
N VAL A 209 13.61 -16.73 -30.60
CA VAL A 209 14.17 -16.40 -31.93
C VAL A 209 15.65 -16.07 -31.81
N SER A 210 16.06 -15.31 -30.79
CA SER A 210 17.45 -14.99 -30.52
C SER A 210 18.27 -16.25 -30.19
N MET A 211 17.68 -17.18 -29.43
CA MET A 211 18.28 -18.50 -29.15
C MET A 211 18.50 -19.29 -30.44
N LEU A 212 17.47 -19.45 -31.28
CA LEU A 212 17.57 -20.20 -32.54
C LEU A 212 18.57 -19.56 -33.50
N LEU A 213 18.60 -18.23 -33.58
CA LEU A 213 19.55 -17.50 -34.41
C LEU A 213 20.99 -17.74 -33.96
N SER A 214 21.25 -17.78 -32.64
CA SER A 214 22.56 -18.14 -32.09
C SER A 214 22.98 -19.55 -32.51
N VAL A 215 22.09 -20.54 -32.38
CA VAL A 215 22.35 -21.94 -32.80
C VAL A 215 22.74 -22.01 -34.27
N VAL A 216 22.01 -21.32 -35.15
CA VAL A 216 22.27 -21.34 -36.60
C VAL A 216 23.59 -20.65 -36.96
N LEU A 217 23.92 -19.53 -36.32
CA LEU A 217 25.13 -18.75 -36.63
C LEU A 217 26.41 -19.31 -36.01
N LEU A 218 26.32 -19.87 -34.80
CA LEU A 218 27.48 -20.28 -34.00
C LEU A 218 27.56 -21.81 -33.76
N GLY A 219 26.61 -22.61 -34.25
CA GLY A 219 26.57 -24.08 -34.15
C GLY A 219 25.78 -24.61 -32.95
N GLU A 220 25.38 -25.89 -32.95
CA GLU A 220 24.52 -26.48 -31.90
C GLU A 220 25.17 -26.61 -30.52
N GLU A 221 26.51 -26.68 -30.47
CA GLU A 221 27.30 -26.86 -29.23
C GLU A 221 27.56 -25.55 -28.48
N ASN A 222 26.81 -24.48 -28.78
CA ASN A 222 27.06 -23.14 -28.25
C ASN A 222 26.27 -22.82 -26.97
N GLY A 223 26.95 -22.77 -25.82
CA GLY A 223 26.37 -22.33 -24.55
C GLY A 223 25.76 -20.90 -24.57
N LEU A 224 26.08 -20.08 -25.58
CA LEU A 224 25.56 -18.72 -25.75
C LEU A 224 24.06 -18.64 -26.06
N SER A 225 23.47 -19.68 -26.64
CA SER A 225 22.05 -19.68 -27.02
C SER A 225 21.14 -19.42 -25.81
N LEU A 226 21.48 -20.00 -24.66
CA LEU A 226 20.78 -19.79 -23.39
C LEU A 226 21.06 -18.41 -22.79
N VAL A 227 22.27 -17.88 -22.97
CA VAL A 227 22.64 -16.53 -22.51
C VAL A 227 21.79 -15.48 -23.23
N PHE A 228 21.64 -15.59 -24.54
CA PHE A 228 20.79 -14.70 -25.33
C PHE A 228 19.32 -14.80 -24.93
N LEU A 229 18.80 -16.03 -24.80
CA LEU A 229 17.43 -16.28 -24.33
C LEU A 229 17.17 -15.58 -22.99
N LEU A 230 18.02 -15.86 -21.99
CA LEU A 230 17.86 -15.32 -20.64
C LEU A 230 18.05 -13.79 -20.59
N SER A 231 18.93 -13.22 -21.42
CA SER A 231 19.15 -11.77 -21.46
C SER A 231 17.91 -11.02 -21.96
N PHE A 232 17.26 -11.51 -23.02
CA PHE A 232 16.02 -10.91 -23.53
C PHE A 232 14.89 -11.01 -22.50
N ILE A 233 14.76 -12.17 -21.85
CA ILE A 233 13.79 -12.38 -20.77
C ILE A 233 14.07 -11.44 -19.59
N ALA A 234 15.33 -11.31 -19.17
CA ALA A 234 15.73 -10.45 -18.06
C ALA A 234 15.34 -8.98 -18.31
N ILE A 235 15.56 -8.46 -19.52
CA ILE A 235 15.18 -7.10 -19.90
C ILE A 235 13.65 -6.95 -19.91
N GLY A 236 12.92 -7.92 -20.47
CA GLY A 236 11.45 -7.89 -20.50
C GLY A 236 10.85 -7.89 -19.09
N VAL A 237 11.35 -8.77 -18.22
CA VAL A 237 10.92 -8.86 -16.82
C VAL A 237 11.27 -7.59 -16.03
N PHE A 238 12.45 -6.99 -16.26
CA PHE A 238 12.82 -5.72 -15.66
C PHE A 238 11.78 -4.62 -15.98
N LEU A 239 11.37 -4.50 -17.25
CA LEU A 239 10.35 -3.54 -17.66
C LEU A 239 9.01 -3.80 -16.99
N PHE A 240 8.56 -5.06 -16.95
CA PHE A 240 7.29 -5.41 -16.30
C PHE A 240 7.28 -5.06 -14.82
N ILE A 241 8.36 -5.36 -14.09
CA ILE A 241 8.46 -5.07 -12.67
C ILE A 241 8.51 -3.56 -12.45
N PHE A 242 9.41 -2.85 -13.13
CA PHE A 242 9.61 -1.42 -12.90
C PHE A 242 8.34 -0.59 -13.20
N TYR A 243 7.70 -0.83 -14.35
CA TYR A 243 6.51 -0.09 -14.75
C TYR A 243 5.24 -0.61 -14.06
N GLY A 244 5.15 -1.91 -13.78
CA GLY A 244 4.02 -2.50 -13.06
C GLY A 244 3.95 -2.00 -11.61
N ILE A 245 5.10 -1.92 -10.94
CA ILE A 245 5.23 -1.32 -9.63
C ILE A 245 4.79 0.16 -9.70
N GLN A 246 5.22 0.96 -10.68
CA GLN A 246 4.73 2.36 -10.78
C GLN A 246 3.22 2.49 -10.99
N ASP A 247 2.62 1.65 -11.84
CA ASP A 247 1.18 1.63 -12.09
C ASP A 247 0.40 1.35 -10.79
N GLU A 248 0.85 0.36 -10.03
CA GLU A 248 0.28 0.01 -8.72
C GLU A 248 0.38 1.17 -7.72
N THR A 249 1.46 1.97 -7.72
CA THR A 249 1.54 3.17 -6.86
C THR A 249 0.40 4.13 -7.16
N TYR A 250 0.20 4.44 -8.43
CA TYR A 250 -0.82 5.39 -8.85
C TYR A 250 -2.22 4.84 -8.58
N GLU A 251 -2.47 3.56 -8.85
CA GLU A 251 -3.74 2.94 -8.51
C GLU A 251 -4.00 2.95 -7.00
N LYS A 252 -2.98 2.66 -6.17
CA LYS A 252 -3.09 2.73 -4.71
C LYS A 252 -3.44 4.16 -4.27
N LEU A 253 -2.70 5.16 -4.73
CA LEU A 253 -2.96 6.58 -4.40
C LEU A 253 -4.31 7.10 -4.91
N LEU A 254 -4.75 6.67 -6.09
CA LEU A 254 -6.06 7.04 -6.64
C LEU A 254 -7.21 6.29 -5.93
N SER A 255 -7.00 5.04 -5.51
CA SER A 255 -8.01 4.26 -4.78
C SER A 255 -8.33 4.85 -3.41
N ILE A 256 -7.32 5.48 -2.79
CA ILE A 256 -7.44 6.24 -1.55
C ILE A 256 -8.37 7.44 -1.73
N GLY A 257 -8.24 8.20 -2.83
CA GLY A 257 -9.01 9.42 -3.08
C GLY A 257 -10.44 9.20 -3.59
N ASP A 258 -10.72 8.09 -4.28
CA ASP A 258 -11.95 7.94 -5.06
C ASP A 258 -12.94 6.92 -4.45
N PHE A 259 -12.48 5.86 -3.75
CA PHE A 259 -13.37 4.71 -3.44
C PHE A 259 -13.04 3.86 -2.20
N SER A 260 -12.28 4.37 -1.22
CA SER A 260 -11.83 3.54 -0.08
C SER A 260 -12.98 2.87 0.68
N LYS A 261 -14.13 3.51 0.89
CA LYS A 261 -15.23 2.90 1.67
C LYS A 261 -15.92 1.72 0.96
N ASP A 262 -16.23 1.85 -0.33
CA ASP A 262 -17.08 0.85 -1.00
C ASP A 262 -16.31 -0.35 -1.54
N LYS A 263 -15.16 -0.10 -2.16
CA LYS A 263 -14.36 -1.18 -2.77
C LYS A 263 -13.61 -1.97 -1.69
N ALA A 264 -13.19 -1.34 -0.60
CA ALA A 264 -12.57 -2.06 0.52
C ALA A 264 -13.58 -2.91 1.29
N GLU A 265 -14.81 -2.43 1.53
CA GLU A 265 -15.87 -3.26 2.13
C GLU A 265 -16.24 -4.45 1.24
N LYS A 266 -16.36 -4.22 -0.08
CA LYS A 266 -16.62 -5.28 -1.06
C LYS A 266 -15.48 -6.32 -1.07
N ASN A 267 -14.24 -5.87 -1.18
CA ASN A 267 -13.07 -6.75 -1.21
C ASN A 267 -12.85 -7.48 0.13
N LYS A 268 -13.14 -6.83 1.26
CA LYS A 268 -13.06 -7.45 2.59
C LYS A 268 -14.08 -8.60 2.71
N LEU A 269 -15.33 -8.40 2.30
CA LEU A 269 -16.33 -9.47 2.36
C LEU A 269 -16.00 -10.61 1.39
N VAL A 270 -15.58 -10.28 0.15
CA VAL A 270 -15.14 -11.27 -0.85
C VAL A 270 -13.92 -12.05 -0.33
N GLY A 271 -12.97 -11.38 0.32
CA GLY A 271 -11.79 -11.99 0.94
C GLY A 271 -12.14 -12.89 2.13
N ILE A 272 -13.07 -12.49 3.00
CA ILE A 272 -13.57 -13.33 4.09
C ILE A 272 -14.24 -14.60 3.53
N VAL A 273 -15.09 -14.44 2.52
CA VAL A 273 -15.75 -15.59 1.88
C VAL A 273 -14.73 -16.50 1.19
N ALA A 274 -13.72 -15.94 0.51
CA ALA A 274 -12.63 -16.73 -0.06
C ALA A 274 -11.87 -17.51 1.02
N GLY A 275 -11.56 -16.85 2.14
CA GLY A 275 -10.89 -17.45 3.29
C GLY A 275 -11.66 -18.61 3.94
N VAL A 276 -12.97 -18.72 3.71
CA VAL A 276 -13.78 -19.86 4.16
C VAL A 276 -13.96 -20.90 3.05
N VAL A 277 -14.30 -20.46 1.83
CA VAL A 277 -14.68 -21.33 0.71
C VAL A 277 -13.51 -22.19 0.23
N PHE A 278 -12.30 -21.62 0.09
CA PHE A 278 -11.14 -22.36 -0.42
C PHE A 278 -10.63 -23.44 0.56
N PRO A 279 -10.48 -23.16 1.87
CA PRO A 279 -10.15 -24.20 2.84
C PRO A 279 -11.23 -25.28 2.95
N LEU A 280 -12.51 -24.92 2.81
CA LEU A 280 -13.60 -25.89 2.85
C LEU A 280 -13.61 -26.79 1.60
N ALA A 281 -13.34 -26.23 0.42
CA ALA A 281 -13.13 -27.00 -0.81
C ALA A 281 -11.91 -27.93 -0.69
N ALA A 282 -10.80 -27.45 -0.10
CA ALA A 282 -9.63 -28.28 0.18
C ALA A 282 -9.95 -29.40 1.17
N ALA A 283 -10.72 -29.15 2.23
CA ALA A 283 -11.15 -30.16 3.19
C ALA A 283 -12.01 -31.24 2.52
N ILE A 284 -12.98 -30.86 1.67
CA ILE A 284 -13.80 -31.82 0.91
C ILE A 284 -12.93 -32.64 -0.05
N TYR A 285 -11.98 -32.01 -0.74
CA TYR A 285 -11.03 -32.69 -1.60
C TYR A 285 -10.20 -33.72 -0.83
N LEU A 286 -9.68 -33.36 0.35
CA LEU A 286 -8.92 -34.28 1.20
C LEU A 286 -9.79 -35.44 1.72
N ILE A 287 -11.03 -35.19 2.13
CA ILE A 287 -11.96 -36.25 2.56
C ILE A 287 -12.28 -37.19 1.38
N ALA A 288 -12.52 -36.65 0.18
CA ALA A 288 -12.74 -37.44 -1.03
C ALA A 288 -11.51 -38.28 -1.41
N GLY A 289 -10.32 -37.72 -1.23
CA GLY A 289 -9.05 -38.42 -1.45
C GLY A 289 -8.80 -39.52 -0.43
N PHE A 290 -8.93 -39.25 0.88
CA PHE A 290 -8.58 -40.19 1.94
C PHE A 290 -9.65 -41.26 2.20
N VAL A 291 -10.95 -40.92 2.08
CA VAL A 291 -12.04 -41.86 2.39
C VAL A 291 -12.46 -42.65 1.16
N TYR A 292 -12.55 -42.00 0.00
CA TYR A 292 -13.08 -42.59 -1.23
C TYR A 292 -12.00 -42.92 -2.27
N TYR A 293 -10.72 -42.69 -1.96
CA TYR A 293 -9.57 -42.89 -2.86
C TYR A 293 -9.71 -42.18 -4.22
N ALA A 294 -10.53 -41.12 -4.30
CA ALA A 294 -10.96 -40.50 -5.54
C ALA A 294 -10.04 -39.35 -6.01
N TRP A 295 -8.73 -39.45 -5.82
CA TRP A 295 -7.76 -38.38 -6.12
C TRP A 295 -7.81 -37.90 -7.59
N ALA A 296 -8.01 -38.83 -8.53
CA ALA A 296 -8.02 -38.55 -9.96
C ALA A 296 -9.27 -37.79 -10.46
N SER A 297 -10.41 -37.88 -9.75
CA SER A 297 -11.65 -37.20 -10.12
C SER A 297 -12.00 -36.04 -9.18
N ALA A 298 -11.55 -36.07 -7.92
CA ALA A 298 -11.87 -35.06 -6.92
C ALA A 298 -11.25 -33.68 -7.20
N TRP A 299 -10.21 -33.57 -8.03
CA TRP A 299 -9.61 -32.28 -8.39
C TRP A 299 -10.61 -31.33 -9.07
N ILE A 300 -11.69 -31.86 -9.66
CA ILE A 300 -12.77 -31.08 -10.30
C ILE A 300 -13.48 -30.13 -9.31
N ILE A 301 -13.36 -30.36 -8.01
CA ILE A 301 -13.89 -29.48 -6.97
C ILE A 301 -13.28 -28.08 -7.07
N PHE A 302 -11.98 -27.95 -7.39
CA PHE A 302 -11.29 -26.67 -7.48
C PHE A 302 -11.81 -25.77 -8.63
N PRO A 303 -11.90 -26.23 -9.90
CA PRO A 303 -12.46 -25.41 -10.97
C PRO A 303 -13.93 -25.08 -10.74
N ILE A 304 -14.75 -26.01 -10.23
CA ILE A 304 -16.16 -25.73 -9.89
C ILE A 304 -16.25 -24.64 -8.83
N THR A 305 -15.46 -24.75 -7.75
CA THR A 305 -15.40 -23.76 -6.67
C THR A 305 -14.95 -22.40 -7.18
N GLY A 306 -13.91 -22.35 -8.03
CA GLY A 306 -13.41 -21.13 -8.63
C GLY A 306 -14.46 -20.41 -9.50
N ILE A 307 -15.19 -21.17 -10.33
CA ILE A 307 -16.26 -20.62 -11.17
C ILE A 307 -17.41 -20.08 -10.31
N LEU A 308 -17.89 -20.85 -9.33
CA LEU A 308 -18.96 -20.42 -8.42
C LEU A 308 -18.57 -19.18 -7.63
N PHE A 309 -17.34 -19.13 -7.14
CA PHE A 309 -16.80 -17.97 -6.43
C PHE A 309 -16.71 -16.74 -7.34
N GLY A 310 -16.27 -16.89 -8.59
CA GLY A 310 -16.24 -15.80 -9.56
C GLY A 310 -17.64 -15.25 -9.89
N ILE A 311 -18.63 -16.12 -10.04
CA ILE A 311 -20.04 -15.73 -10.23
C ILE A 311 -20.54 -14.98 -9.01
N PHE A 312 -20.31 -15.52 -7.81
CA PHE A 312 -20.71 -14.87 -6.55
C PHE A 312 -20.11 -13.48 -6.40
N ALA A 313 -18.80 -13.32 -6.63
CA ALA A 313 -18.12 -12.04 -6.53
C ALA A 313 -18.72 -11.01 -7.51
N THR A 314 -19.03 -11.42 -8.74
CA THR A 314 -19.62 -10.56 -9.76
C THR A 314 -21.04 -10.12 -9.38
N VAL A 315 -21.89 -11.06 -8.94
CA VAL A 315 -23.27 -10.78 -8.54
C VAL A 315 -23.31 -9.92 -7.28
N TYR A 316 -22.48 -10.20 -6.29
CA TYR A 316 -22.39 -9.42 -5.06
C TYR A 316 -21.98 -7.97 -5.33
N ASN A 317 -20.95 -7.77 -6.16
CA ASN A 317 -20.50 -6.43 -6.55
C ASN A 317 -21.61 -5.67 -7.29
N GLY A 318 -22.29 -6.31 -8.25
CA GLY A 318 -23.42 -5.70 -8.97
C GLY A 318 -24.62 -5.39 -8.08
N TYR A 319 -24.93 -6.25 -7.10
CA TYR A 319 -26.01 -6.01 -6.13
C TYR A 319 -25.72 -4.80 -5.24
N MET A 320 -24.48 -4.69 -4.74
CA MET A 320 -24.06 -3.56 -3.91
C MET A 320 -24.06 -2.25 -4.69
N ASP A 321 -23.70 -2.25 -5.98
CA ASP A 321 -23.79 -1.07 -6.86
C ASP A 321 -25.23 -0.60 -7.06
N LEU A 322 -26.17 -1.54 -7.21
CA LEU A 322 -27.60 -1.22 -7.35
C LEU A 322 -28.21 -0.68 -6.05
N LYS A 323 -27.81 -1.21 -4.90
CA LYS A 323 -28.28 -0.75 -3.59
C LYS A 323 -27.86 0.68 -3.28
N LYS A 324 -26.72 1.14 -3.80
CA LYS A 324 -26.23 2.52 -3.62
C LYS A 324 -26.85 3.56 -4.56
N LYS A 325 -27.48 3.12 -5.66
CA LYS A 325 -28.19 4.00 -6.60
C LYS A 325 -29.63 4.31 -6.21
N LYS A 326 -30.18 3.61 -5.21
CA LYS A 326 -31.50 3.86 -4.61
C LYS A 326 -31.36 4.71 -3.35
#